data_AF-A0A2V7U6S5-F1
#
_entry.id   AF-A0A2V7U6S5-F1
#
_cell.length_a   1.000
_cell.length_b   1.000
_cell.length_c   1.000
_cell.angle_alpha   90.00
_cell.angle_beta   90.00
_cell.angle_gamma   90.00
#
_symmetry.space_group_name_H-M   'P 1'
#
loop_
_entity.id
_entity.type
_entity.pdbx_description
1 polymer ?
#
loop_
_entity_poly.entity_id
_entity_poly.type
_entity_poly.pdbx_seq_one_letter_code
_entity_poly.pdbx_strand_id
1 'polypeptide(L)'
;MQNAVAFANNDVITIAWSYGTRPDGCMGFAVYRIDDKGQEKPLPSHAVFKGYKIKPGQTTAEFPLQKFYWKDPYARLVAEKTGNRRFRYKVVPLKGKPGKLVPMTNLPHIVSNEVEISSSVGPGVEAVFNRRLISTQRVSRAFKGKPSSASLLAKIGDLKDPLRASLSGDMVEVLNNFLARAKSSGKVYAALYELDDEELILGLEKLGKRLEIVLSNAVRDDATTKKKIDGNQAARDRLQKKSGQKWDRIMPSNHIGHNKFLVHVDQSGKARAVLLGSTNWTPNGLCAQTNNTIVIEDVKLAARYLDYWKQLAADTRRAKGIPKALQGVKLRTWDGSSKSFTLAAGDALESWFSPNTAAARRSGAKNEKRPSDMEAVVKRIDKAEHAILFLAFYPGSPSIANWSALALAKKKKLFVRGCVTHKSASEGFYYQLKGVTPPKKKKGEKKPVKQDPRVIGAEAFDGKVIP
;
A
#
# COMPACT_ATOMS: atom_id res chain seq x y z
N MET A 1 9.69 23.77 19.58
CA MET A 1 9.19 22.50 19.02
C MET A 1 8.15 22.82 17.96
N GLN A 2 8.21 22.20 16.80
CA GLN A 2 7.18 22.37 15.77
C GLN A 2 5.92 21.62 16.24
N ASN A 3 4.88 22.35 16.61
CA ASN A 3 3.65 21.79 17.18
C ASN A 3 2.68 21.24 16.13
N ALA A 4 3.02 21.37 14.85
CA ALA A 4 2.34 20.75 13.72
C ALA A 4 3.37 20.21 12.72
N VAL A 5 3.10 19.04 12.15
CA VAL A 5 3.94 18.40 11.13
C VAL A 5 3.07 17.90 9.99
N ALA A 6 3.55 18.05 8.77
CA ALA A 6 2.93 17.54 7.56
C ALA A 6 3.86 16.53 6.88
N PHE A 7 3.26 15.51 6.29
CA PHE A 7 3.90 14.49 5.46
C PHE A 7 3.13 14.36 4.16
N ALA A 8 3.82 14.28 3.04
CA ALA A 8 3.22 14.14 1.72
C ALA A 8 3.66 12.85 1.04
N ASN A 9 2.80 12.36 0.15
CA ASN A 9 3.18 11.46 -0.93
C ASN A 9 2.69 12.04 -2.26
N ASN A 10 2.68 11.23 -3.32
CA ASN A 10 2.24 11.62 -4.65
C ASN A 10 0.73 11.94 -4.78
N ASP A 11 -0.08 11.77 -3.72
CA ASP A 11 -1.55 11.92 -3.79
C ASP A 11 -2.18 12.72 -2.64
N VAL A 12 -1.70 12.55 -1.40
CA VAL A 12 -2.33 13.05 -0.18
C VAL A 12 -1.29 13.66 0.75
N ILE A 13 -1.69 14.73 1.44
CA ILE A 13 -0.94 15.27 2.58
C ILE A 13 -1.60 14.85 3.88
N THR A 14 -0.83 14.30 4.81
CA THR A 14 -1.27 14.03 6.19
C THR A 14 -0.66 15.07 7.11
N ILE A 15 -1.49 15.73 7.91
CA ILE A 15 -1.07 16.73 8.89
C ILE A 15 -1.41 16.20 10.28
N ALA A 16 -0.50 16.37 11.23
CA ALA A 16 -0.71 16.06 12.63
C ALA A 16 -0.24 17.23 13.50
N TRP A 17 -0.88 17.44 14.65
CA TRP A 17 -0.55 18.53 15.54
C TRP A 17 -0.78 18.18 17.01
N SER A 18 -0.15 18.93 17.90
CA SER A 18 -0.28 18.81 19.35
C SER A 18 -0.13 20.17 20.00
N TYR A 19 -0.87 20.39 21.08
CA TYR A 19 -0.75 21.60 21.92
C TYR A 19 -0.01 21.31 23.23
N GLY A 20 0.45 20.07 23.45
CA GLY A 20 1.10 19.62 24.70
C GLY A 20 0.14 19.49 25.88
N THR A 21 -0.91 20.30 25.93
CA THR A 21 -1.97 20.28 26.93
C THR A 21 -3.33 20.00 26.29
N ARG A 22 -4.31 19.64 27.13
CA ARG A 22 -5.70 19.49 26.70
C ARG A 22 -6.26 20.87 26.30
N PRO A 23 -6.81 21.04 25.09
CA PRO A 23 -7.35 22.32 24.66
C PRO A 23 -8.77 22.49 25.21
N ASP A 24 -8.90 22.87 26.48
CA ASP A 24 -10.20 23.00 27.14
C ASP A 24 -11.07 24.09 26.48
N GLY A 25 -12.35 23.77 26.30
CA GLY A 25 -13.31 24.61 25.56
C GLY A 25 -13.17 24.57 24.03
N CYS A 26 -12.22 23.80 23.49
CA CYS A 26 -12.05 23.63 22.04
C CYS A 26 -13.16 22.75 21.45
N MET A 27 -13.81 23.26 20.41
CA MET A 27 -14.82 22.56 19.62
C MET A 27 -14.22 21.81 18.42
N GLY A 28 -12.96 22.09 18.09
CA GLY A 28 -12.19 21.46 17.02
C GLY A 28 -11.22 22.44 16.38
N PHE A 29 -10.59 22.01 15.28
CA PHE A 29 -9.60 22.78 14.56
C PHE A 29 -10.04 23.13 13.15
N ALA A 30 -10.03 24.42 12.82
CA ALA A 30 -10.02 24.87 11.42
C ALA A 30 -8.62 24.67 10.86
N VAL A 31 -8.53 24.08 9.67
CA VAL A 31 -7.25 23.80 9.02
C VAL A 31 -7.24 24.50 7.68
N TYR A 32 -6.23 25.34 7.47
CA TYR A 32 -6.03 26.11 6.26
C TYR A 32 -4.84 25.53 5.51
N ARG A 33 -5.01 25.30 4.21
CA ARG A 33 -3.90 25.08 3.29
C ARG A 33 -3.28 26.43 2.94
N ILE A 34 -1.97 26.53 3.01
CA ILE A 34 -1.17 27.68 2.61
C ILE A 34 -0.41 27.29 1.35
N ASP A 35 -0.56 28.05 0.28
CA ASP A 35 0.18 27.84 -0.96
C ASP A 35 1.57 28.53 -0.96
N ASP A 36 2.30 28.42 -2.07
CA ASP A 36 3.61 29.02 -2.29
C ASP A 36 3.59 30.55 -2.30
N LYS A 37 2.43 31.17 -2.49
CA LYS A 37 2.20 32.62 -2.42
C LYS A 37 1.71 33.09 -1.04
N GLY A 38 1.58 32.16 -0.08
CA GLY A 38 1.06 32.46 1.25
C GLY A 38 -0.45 32.62 1.32
N GLN A 39 -1.20 32.33 0.25
CA GLN A 39 -2.66 32.37 0.27
C GLN A 39 -3.19 31.23 1.13
N GLU A 40 -4.05 31.57 2.07
CA GLU A 40 -4.68 30.62 2.97
C GLU A 40 -6.10 30.26 2.51
N LYS A 41 -6.38 28.96 2.46
CA LYS A 41 -7.72 28.46 2.14
C LYS A 41 -8.16 27.39 3.13
N PRO A 42 -9.31 27.53 3.81
CA PRO A 42 -9.78 26.50 4.72
C PRO A 42 -10.08 25.21 3.96
N LEU A 43 -9.74 24.07 4.56
CA LEU A 43 -10.01 22.76 3.97
C LEU A 43 -11.52 22.51 3.88
N PRO A 44 -12.00 21.79 2.86
CA PRO A 44 -13.39 21.36 2.79
C PRO A 44 -13.78 20.48 4.00
N SER A 45 -15.00 20.65 4.50
CA SER A 45 -15.59 19.78 5.52
C SER A 45 -16.81 19.06 4.96
N HIS A 46 -16.90 17.76 5.25
CA HIS A 46 -18.03 16.89 4.85
C HIS A 46 -18.74 16.29 6.06
N ALA A 47 -18.41 16.74 7.26
CA ALA A 47 -19.08 16.40 8.50
C ALA A 47 -19.60 17.69 9.13
N VAL A 48 -20.77 17.61 9.74
CA VAL A 48 -21.43 18.77 10.37
C VAL A 48 -21.85 18.41 11.80
N PHE A 49 -22.10 19.42 12.62
CA PHE A 49 -22.64 19.21 13.96
C PHE A 49 -24.05 18.60 13.89
N LYS A 50 -24.47 17.90 14.95
CA LYS A 50 -25.83 17.36 15.08
C LYS A 50 -26.86 18.46 14.80
N GLY A 51 -27.84 18.18 13.93
CA GLY A 51 -28.90 19.11 13.53
C GLY A 51 -28.58 19.99 12.31
N TYR A 52 -27.32 20.03 11.86
CA TYR A 52 -26.94 20.70 10.63
C TYR A 52 -27.05 19.77 9.42
N LYS A 53 -27.21 20.34 8.23
CA LYS A 53 -27.22 19.61 6.95
C LYS A 53 -25.86 19.77 6.24
N ILE A 54 -25.37 18.68 5.67
CA ILE A 54 -24.19 18.71 4.79
C ILE A 54 -24.55 19.45 3.50
N LYS A 55 -23.75 20.44 3.11
CA LYS A 55 -23.93 21.25 1.90
C LYS A 55 -22.58 21.45 1.18
N PRO A 56 -22.58 21.57 -0.16
CA PRO A 56 -21.38 21.96 -0.89
C PRO A 56 -20.80 23.29 -0.39
N GLY A 57 -19.47 23.41 -0.40
CA GLY A 57 -18.77 24.64 -0.01
C GLY A 57 -18.46 24.76 1.48
N GLN A 58 -19.01 23.90 2.34
CA GLN A 58 -18.70 23.90 3.76
C GLN A 58 -17.22 23.62 4.04
N THR A 59 -16.68 24.29 5.06
CA THR A 59 -15.24 24.25 5.38
C THR A 59 -14.97 23.90 6.83
N THR A 60 -13.71 23.59 7.13
CA THR A 60 -13.25 23.35 8.51
C THR A 60 -13.29 24.61 9.39
N ALA A 61 -13.46 25.81 8.81
CA ALA A 61 -13.70 27.03 9.59
C ALA A 61 -15.12 27.06 10.20
N GLU A 62 -16.10 26.46 9.52
CA GLU A 62 -17.49 26.38 10.00
C GLU A 62 -17.74 25.07 10.77
N PHE A 63 -17.17 23.98 10.28
CA PHE A 63 -17.33 22.63 10.82
C PHE A 63 -15.95 22.01 11.08
N PRO A 64 -15.32 22.36 12.21
CA PRO A 64 -13.92 22.04 12.48
C PRO A 64 -13.66 20.55 12.68
N LEU A 65 -12.40 20.18 12.44
CA LEU A 65 -11.93 18.82 12.65
C LEU A 65 -11.82 18.53 14.15
N GLN A 66 -12.44 17.44 14.60
CA GLN A 66 -12.41 17.00 16.00
C GLN A 66 -11.38 15.87 16.22
N LYS A 67 -10.19 16.06 15.64
CA LYS A 67 -9.04 15.14 15.71
C LYS A 67 -7.75 15.96 15.75
N PHE A 68 -6.65 15.34 16.17
CA PHE A 68 -5.31 15.94 16.15
C PHE A 68 -4.49 15.57 14.91
N TYR A 69 -5.16 15.02 13.90
CA TYR A 69 -4.57 14.75 12.60
C TYR A 69 -5.65 14.77 11.52
N TRP A 70 -5.24 15.03 10.29
CA TRP A 70 -6.11 15.02 9.12
C TRP A 70 -5.36 14.60 7.86
N LYS A 71 -6.12 14.16 6.86
CA LYS A 71 -5.63 13.88 5.52
C LYS A 71 -6.29 14.85 4.57
N ASP A 72 -5.50 15.55 3.77
CA ASP A 72 -5.97 16.41 2.70
C ASP A 72 -5.90 15.66 1.36
N PRO A 73 -6.99 14.99 0.93
CA PRO A 73 -7.04 14.28 -0.34
C PRO A 73 -7.20 15.22 -1.55
N TYR A 74 -7.29 16.53 -1.32
CA TYR A 74 -7.49 17.53 -2.38
C TYR A 74 -6.18 18.23 -2.77
N ALA A 75 -5.09 18.02 -2.01
CA ALA A 75 -3.80 18.65 -2.27
C ALA A 75 -3.30 18.39 -3.70
N ARG A 76 -3.27 17.11 -4.14
CA ARG A 76 -2.92 16.76 -5.52
C ARG A 76 -3.80 17.44 -6.57
N LEU A 77 -5.12 17.44 -6.38
CA LEU A 77 -6.05 18.07 -7.33
C LEU A 77 -5.81 19.57 -7.46
N VAL A 78 -5.45 20.23 -6.35
CA VAL A 78 -5.08 21.64 -6.39
C VAL A 78 -3.71 21.83 -7.05
N ALA A 79 -2.76 20.94 -6.79
CA ALA A 79 -1.47 20.99 -7.44
C ALA A 79 -1.55 20.85 -8.96
N GLU A 80 -2.32 19.89 -9.45
CA GLU A 80 -2.58 19.69 -10.88
C GLU A 80 -3.30 20.91 -11.51
N LYS A 81 -4.26 21.50 -10.80
CA LYS A 81 -5.03 22.66 -11.29
C LYS A 81 -4.20 23.95 -11.34
N THR A 82 -3.30 24.15 -10.38
CA THR A 82 -2.61 25.45 -10.18
C THR A 82 -1.14 25.43 -10.59
N GLY A 83 -0.55 24.25 -10.76
CA GLY A 83 0.89 24.08 -10.92
C GLY A 83 1.68 24.10 -9.60
N ASN A 84 1.10 24.56 -8.49
CA ASN A 84 1.79 24.60 -7.20
C ASN A 84 1.75 23.22 -6.50
N ARG A 85 2.92 22.62 -6.26
CA ARG A 85 3.05 21.34 -5.54
C ARG A 85 3.42 21.48 -4.06
N ARG A 86 3.79 22.68 -3.59
CA ARG A 86 4.29 22.94 -2.23
C ARG A 86 3.23 23.57 -1.34
N PHE A 87 3.10 23.05 -0.13
CA PHE A 87 2.06 23.47 0.81
C PHE A 87 2.57 23.50 2.26
N ARG A 88 2.04 24.46 3.03
CA ARG A 88 2.03 24.45 4.50
C ARG A 88 0.60 24.40 5.00
N TYR A 89 0.42 24.11 6.29
CA TYR A 89 -0.91 24.07 6.90
C TYR A 89 -0.95 24.87 8.19
N LYS A 90 -1.92 25.78 8.30
CA LYS A 90 -2.23 26.50 9.53
C LYS A 90 -3.39 25.81 10.25
N VAL A 91 -3.20 25.50 11.53
CA VAL A 91 -4.22 24.93 12.41
C VAL A 91 -4.66 26.01 13.39
N VAL A 92 -5.97 26.27 13.42
CA VAL A 92 -6.62 27.28 14.26
C VAL A 92 -7.62 26.58 15.18
N PRO A 93 -7.40 26.57 16.51
CA PRO A 93 -8.34 26.00 17.46
C PRO A 93 -9.56 26.92 17.62
N LEU A 94 -10.76 26.34 17.57
CA LEU A 94 -12.03 27.08 17.64
C LEU A 94 -12.78 26.77 18.94
N LYS A 95 -13.45 27.77 19.50
CA LYS A 95 -14.36 27.66 20.67
C LYS A 95 -15.74 28.25 20.36
N GLY A 96 -16.70 28.02 21.26
CA GLY A 96 -18.05 28.59 21.17
C GLY A 96 -19.11 27.55 20.85
N LYS A 97 -20.24 28.00 20.29
CA LYS A 97 -21.37 27.11 19.91
C LYS A 97 -21.34 26.84 18.40
N PRO A 98 -21.84 25.68 17.93
CA PRO A 98 -22.06 25.43 16.50
C PRO A 98 -22.76 26.63 15.81
N GLY A 99 -22.23 27.07 14.68
CA GLY A 99 -22.72 28.24 13.92
C GLY A 99 -22.24 29.61 14.43
N LYS A 100 -21.58 29.67 15.60
CA LYS A 100 -20.99 30.89 16.19
C LYS A 100 -19.60 30.60 16.76
N LEU A 101 -18.80 29.83 16.03
CA LEU A 101 -17.44 29.48 16.44
C LEU A 101 -16.49 30.66 16.22
N VAL A 102 -15.55 30.84 17.14
CA VAL A 102 -14.50 31.87 17.05
C VAL A 102 -13.14 31.26 17.36
N PRO A 103 -12.02 31.80 16.82
CA PRO A 103 -10.69 31.40 17.23
C PRO A 103 -10.48 31.50 18.74
N MET A 104 -9.77 30.53 19.30
CA MET A 104 -9.32 30.58 20.69
C MET A 104 -8.18 31.59 20.83
N THR A 105 -8.21 32.38 21.90
CA THR A 105 -7.17 33.38 22.21
C THR A 105 -6.12 32.85 23.18
N ASN A 106 -6.41 31.75 23.88
CA ASN A 106 -5.54 31.11 24.86
C ASN A 106 -4.69 29.97 24.28
N LEU A 107 -4.80 29.69 22.98
CA LEU A 107 -3.97 28.72 22.27
C LEU A 107 -3.45 29.35 20.97
N PRO A 108 -2.18 29.10 20.60
CA PRO A 108 -1.60 29.69 19.40
C PRO A 108 -2.19 29.08 18.12
N HIS A 109 -2.17 29.85 17.03
CA HIS A 109 -2.24 29.23 15.70
C HIS A 109 -0.89 28.59 15.40
N ILE A 110 -0.89 27.38 14.86
CA ILE A 110 0.33 26.62 14.59
C ILE A 110 0.43 26.30 13.10
N VAL A 111 1.64 26.36 12.55
CA VAL A 111 1.92 26.12 11.14
C VAL A 111 2.85 24.91 10.99
N SER A 112 2.52 24.03 10.05
CA SER A 112 3.35 22.86 9.74
C SER A 112 4.65 23.22 9.02
N ASN A 113 5.55 22.26 8.88
CA ASN A 113 6.60 22.31 7.86
C ASN A 113 5.99 22.38 6.46
N GLU A 114 6.78 22.86 5.50
CA GLU A 114 6.45 22.76 4.10
C GLU A 114 6.60 21.31 3.63
N VAL A 115 5.71 20.89 2.73
CA VAL A 115 5.74 19.60 2.07
C VAL A 115 5.38 19.75 0.61
N GLU A 116 5.84 18.80 -0.21
CA GLU A 116 5.57 18.76 -1.64
C GLU A 116 4.78 17.51 -2.02
N ILE A 117 3.73 17.66 -2.85
CA ILE A 117 3.11 16.51 -3.53
C ILE A 117 4.10 15.96 -4.57
N SER A 118 4.79 14.91 -4.18
CA SER A 118 5.82 14.25 -4.97
C SER A 118 5.86 12.76 -4.69
N SER A 119 6.24 11.99 -5.71
CA SER A 119 6.61 10.59 -5.55
C SER A 119 8.06 10.42 -5.09
N SER A 120 8.91 11.46 -5.21
CA SER A 120 10.29 11.41 -4.72
C SER A 120 10.31 11.44 -3.19
N VAL A 121 10.91 10.42 -2.58
CA VAL A 121 11.10 10.32 -1.12
C VAL A 121 12.58 10.45 -0.72
N GLY A 122 13.46 10.61 -1.70
CA GLY A 122 14.89 10.83 -1.51
C GLY A 122 15.65 10.67 -2.84
N PRO A 123 16.95 11.03 -2.88
CA PRO A 123 17.82 10.78 -4.02
C PRO A 123 17.74 9.34 -4.53
N GLY A 124 17.26 9.16 -5.76
CA GLY A 124 17.15 7.85 -6.40
C GLY A 124 16.05 6.94 -5.82
N VAL A 125 15.12 7.47 -5.01
CA VAL A 125 13.99 6.69 -4.47
C VAL A 125 12.68 7.39 -4.79
N GLU A 126 11.83 6.67 -5.50
CA GLU A 126 10.46 7.07 -5.82
C GLU A 126 9.47 6.09 -5.17
N ALA A 127 8.43 6.59 -4.51
CA ALA A 127 7.33 5.82 -3.97
C ALA A 127 5.99 6.37 -4.47
N VAL A 128 5.32 5.57 -5.29
CA VAL A 128 4.03 5.88 -5.89
C VAL A 128 2.94 5.06 -5.24
N PHE A 129 1.86 5.75 -4.87
CA PHE A 129 0.64 5.16 -4.37
C PHE A 129 -0.48 5.47 -5.34
N ASN A 130 -1.34 4.48 -5.58
CA ASN A 130 -2.58 4.74 -6.29
C ASN A 130 -3.53 5.55 -5.40
N ARG A 131 -4.60 6.10 -5.98
CA ARG A 131 -5.54 6.93 -5.23
C ARG A 131 -6.44 6.05 -4.38
N ARG A 132 -6.09 5.92 -3.10
CA ARG A 132 -6.66 4.98 -2.09
C ARG A 132 -8.08 5.31 -1.62
N LEU A 133 -8.94 5.81 -2.50
CA LEU A 133 -10.15 6.56 -2.15
C LEU A 133 -11.39 6.05 -2.89
N ILE A 134 -11.55 4.72 -3.00
CA ILE A 134 -12.75 4.13 -3.59
C ILE A 134 -14.02 4.42 -2.78
N SER A 135 -13.89 4.56 -1.46
CA SER A 135 -15.00 4.87 -0.54
C SER A 135 -15.19 6.39 -0.38
N THR A 136 -15.42 7.11 -1.48
CA THR A 136 -15.64 8.56 -1.45
C THR A 136 -16.90 8.99 -2.19
N GLN A 137 -17.43 10.17 -1.84
CA GLN A 137 -18.55 10.78 -2.55
C GLN A 137 -18.23 11.00 -4.03
N ARG A 138 -16.96 11.20 -4.39
CA ARG A 138 -16.52 11.29 -5.80
C ARG A 138 -16.84 10.00 -6.56
N VAL A 139 -16.46 8.86 -6.02
CA VAL A 139 -16.76 7.56 -6.64
C VAL A 139 -18.27 7.32 -6.66
N SER A 140 -18.98 7.57 -5.55
CA SER A 140 -20.44 7.45 -5.52
C SER A 140 -21.13 8.30 -6.61
N ARG A 141 -20.69 9.55 -6.80
CA ARG A 141 -21.20 10.44 -7.88
C ARG A 141 -20.90 9.92 -9.28
N ALA A 142 -19.74 9.29 -9.50
CA ALA A 142 -19.41 8.65 -10.78
C ALA A 142 -20.40 7.52 -11.16
N PHE A 143 -21.13 6.98 -10.17
CA PHE A 143 -22.18 5.98 -10.35
C PHE A 143 -23.59 6.51 -10.00
N LYS A 144 -23.80 7.83 -9.99
CA LYS A 144 -25.10 8.46 -9.66
C LYS A 144 -25.70 7.95 -8.33
N GLY A 145 -24.84 7.71 -7.34
CA GLY A 145 -25.23 7.22 -6.02
C GLY A 145 -25.44 5.72 -5.90
N LYS A 146 -25.20 4.94 -6.97
CA LYS A 146 -25.45 3.49 -7.01
C LYS A 146 -24.21 2.67 -7.42
N PRO A 147 -23.07 2.78 -6.72
CA PRO A 147 -21.88 2.03 -7.09
C PRO A 147 -22.05 0.54 -6.73
N SER A 148 -21.47 -0.34 -7.54
CA SER A 148 -21.37 -1.79 -7.27
C SER A 148 -19.99 -2.31 -7.64
N SER A 149 -19.57 -3.44 -7.09
CA SER A 149 -18.26 -4.03 -7.44
C SER A 149 -18.17 -4.33 -8.94
N ALA A 150 -19.23 -4.85 -9.56
CA ALA A 150 -19.25 -5.12 -10.99
C ALA A 150 -19.12 -3.85 -11.85
N SER A 151 -19.89 -2.80 -11.54
CA SER A 151 -19.83 -1.53 -12.28
C SER A 151 -18.50 -0.80 -12.08
N LEU A 152 -17.89 -0.91 -10.90
CA LEU A 152 -16.55 -0.39 -10.62
C LEU A 152 -15.50 -1.11 -11.46
N LEU A 153 -15.50 -2.44 -11.46
CA LEU A 153 -14.56 -3.26 -12.23
C LEU A 153 -14.67 -2.97 -13.74
N ALA A 154 -15.89 -2.80 -14.26
CA ALA A 154 -16.10 -2.44 -15.67
C ALA A 154 -15.47 -1.08 -16.03
N LYS A 155 -15.70 -0.04 -15.20
CA LYS A 155 -15.12 1.29 -15.45
C LYS A 155 -13.60 1.32 -15.37
N ILE A 156 -13.02 0.69 -14.34
CA ILE A 156 -11.55 0.72 -14.19
C ILE A 156 -10.83 -0.16 -15.23
N GLY A 157 -11.54 -1.10 -15.85
CA GLY A 157 -11.05 -1.91 -16.97
C GLY A 157 -11.03 -1.17 -18.31
N ASP A 158 -11.84 -0.13 -18.49
CA ASP A 158 -11.80 0.72 -19.67
C ASP A 158 -10.64 1.72 -19.56
N LEU A 159 -9.67 1.59 -20.48
CA LEU A 159 -8.48 2.44 -20.54
C LEU A 159 -8.80 3.92 -20.73
N LYS A 160 -9.98 4.26 -21.25
CA LYS A 160 -10.41 5.64 -21.53
C LYS A 160 -11.30 6.22 -20.43
N ASP A 161 -11.70 5.44 -19.42
CA ASP A 161 -12.62 5.92 -18.40
C ASP A 161 -11.91 6.90 -17.44
N PRO A 162 -12.45 8.12 -17.22
CA PRO A 162 -11.85 9.09 -16.30
C PRO A 162 -11.71 8.59 -14.86
N LEU A 163 -12.56 7.64 -14.43
CA LEU A 163 -12.47 7.03 -13.12
C LEU A 163 -11.22 6.15 -12.99
N ARG A 164 -10.83 5.43 -14.06
CA ARG A 164 -9.56 4.67 -14.10
C ARG A 164 -8.38 5.60 -13.88
N ALA A 165 -8.25 6.63 -14.74
CA ALA A 165 -7.17 7.61 -14.66
C ALA A 165 -7.12 8.30 -13.28
N SER A 166 -8.29 8.63 -12.73
CA SER A 166 -8.38 9.21 -11.40
C SER A 166 -7.95 8.26 -10.27
N LEU A 167 -8.29 6.97 -10.35
CA LEU A 167 -8.06 6.01 -9.26
C LEU A 167 -6.66 5.39 -9.30
N SER A 168 -6.07 5.24 -10.49
CA SER A 168 -4.69 4.78 -10.63
C SER A 168 -3.69 5.77 -10.04
N GLY A 169 -4.03 7.07 -9.97
CA GLY A 169 -3.04 8.11 -9.71
C GLY A 169 -1.88 7.98 -10.69
N ASP A 170 -0.65 8.12 -10.21
CA ASP A 170 0.57 8.02 -11.05
C ASP A 170 1.02 6.56 -11.30
N MET A 171 0.24 5.57 -10.83
CA MET A 171 0.65 4.16 -10.84
C MET A 171 0.89 3.63 -12.25
N VAL A 172 0.00 3.93 -13.20
CA VAL A 172 0.13 3.47 -14.59
C VAL A 172 1.34 4.13 -15.26
N GLU A 173 1.52 5.42 -15.02
CA GLU A 173 2.63 6.21 -15.55
C GLU A 173 3.98 5.67 -15.08
N VAL A 174 4.19 5.48 -13.77
CA VAL A 174 5.48 5.00 -13.24
C VAL A 174 5.85 3.61 -13.76
N LEU A 175 4.86 2.73 -13.93
CA LEU A 175 5.07 1.38 -14.47
C LEU A 175 5.50 1.44 -15.94
N ASN A 176 4.80 2.22 -16.76
CA ASN A 176 5.14 2.41 -18.17
C ASN A 176 6.48 3.14 -18.37
N ASN A 177 6.77 4.16 -17.56
CA ASN A 177 8.05 4.87 -17.57
C ASN A 177 9.21 3.93 -17.24
N PHE A 178 9.03 2.98 -16.33
CA PHE A 178 10.05 1.98 -16.03
C PHE A 178 10.29 1.02 -17.22
N LEU A 179 9.22 0.57 -17.89
CA LEU A 179 9.34 -0.23 -19.12
C LEU A 179 10.06 0.55 -20.23
N ALA A 180 9.76 1.85 -20.37
CA ALA A 180 10.34 2.72 -21.39
C ALA A 180 11.87 2.85 -21.28
N ARG A 181 12.48 2.55 -20.13
CA ARG A 181 13.93 2.55 -19.94
C ARG A 181 14.65 1.57 -20.86
N ALA A 182 13.98 0.48 -21.24
CA ALA A 182 14.48 -0.48 -22.22
C ALA A 182 13.78 -0.37 -23.59
N LYS A 183 13.24 0.82 -23.95
CA LYS A 183 12.53 1.03 -25.23
C LYS A 183 13.43 0.96 -26.45
N SER A 184 14.72 1.31 -26.35
CA SER A 184 15.70 1.25 -27.45
C SER A 184 16.84 0.26 -27.20
N SER A 185 17.41 0.23 -25.99
CA SER A 185 18.52 -0.66 -25.62
C SER A 185 18.30 -1.31 -24.25
N GLY A 186 19.23 -2.16 -23.80
CA GLY A 186 19.11 -2.84 -22.51
C GLY A 186 17.97 -3.87 -22.45
N LYS A 187 17.61 -4.27 -21.22
CA LYS A 187 16.63 -5.30 -20.91
C LYS A 187 15.83 -4.96 -19.65
N VAL A 188 14.64 -5.57 -19.56
CA VAL A 188 13.83 -5.61 -18.34
C VAL A 188 13.66 -7.05 -17.90
N TYR A 189 14.05 -7.33 -16.67
CA TYR A 189 13.81 -8.62 -16.00
C TYR A 189 12.62 -8.49 -15.08
N ALA A 190 11.50 -9.11 -15.42
CA ALA A 190 10.24 -9.03 -14.70
C ALA A 190 9.92 -10.34 -13.95
N ALA A 191 9.49 -10.26 -12.70
CA ALA A 191 8.82 -11.35 -12.00
C ALA A 191 7.45 -10.86 -11.53
N LEU A 192 6.39 -11.43 -12.10
CA LEU A 192 5.03 -10.93 -11.97
C LEU A 192 4.05 -12.01 -11.51
N TYR A 193 2.99 -11.54 -10.84
CA TYR A 193 1.81 -12.27 -10.41
C TYR A 193 0.61 -11.37 -10.66
N GLU A 194 -0.52 -11.95 -11.09
CA GLU A 194 -1.70 -11.22 -11.55
C GLU A 194 -1.37 -10.13 -12.60
N LEU A 195 -1.37 -10.54 -13.87
CA LEU A 195 -1.11 -9.71 -15.04
C LEU A 195 -2.30 -9.80 -16.00
N ASP A 196 -3.12 -8.76 -16.00
CA ASP A 196 -4.42 -8.71 -16.70
C ASP A 196 -4.81 -7.27 -17.09
N ASP A 197 -3.86 -6.33 -17.05
CA ASP A 197 -4.09 -4.96 -17.50
C ASP A 197 -3.58 -4.77 -18.93
N GLU A 198 -4.49 -4.40 -19.84
CA GLU A 198 -4.21 -4.32 -21.28
C GLU A 198 -3.06 -3.37 -21.61
N GLU A 199 -3.03 -2.20 -20.98
CA GLU A 199 -2.01 -1.18 -21.23
C GLU A 199 -0.62 -1.67 -20.82
N LEU A 200 -0.52 -2.31 -19.65
CA LEU A 200 0.74 -2.86 -19.15
C LEU A 200 1.19 -4.10 -19.94
N ILE A 201 0.26 -4.95 -20.39
CA ILE A 201 0.59 -6.08 -21.27
C ILE A 201 1.14 -5.56 -22.61
N LEU A 202 0.51 -4.56 -23.22
CA LEU A 202 1.02 -3.92 -24.44
C LEU A 202 2.41 -3.31 -24.22
N GLY A 203 2.65 -2.70 -23.07
CA GLY A 203 3.99 -2.20 -22.68
C GLY A 203 5.04 -3.31 -22.66
N LEU A 204 4.72 -4.46 -22.04
CA LEU A 204 5.59 -5.63 -22.02
C LEU A 204 5.81 -6.22 -23.42
N GLU A 205 4.78 -6.29 -24.25
CA GLU A 205 4.89 -6.79 -25.63
C GLU A 205 5.82 -5.93 -26.48
N LYS A 206 5.80 -4.60 -26.31
CA LYS A 206 6.67 -3.65 -27.03
C LYS A 206 8.16 -3.80 -26.69
N LEU A 207 8.50 -4.39 -25.55
CA LEU A 207 9.89 -4.70 -25.23
C LEU A 207 10.46 -5.81 -26.11
N GLY A 208 9.62 -6.72 -26.59
CA GLY A 208 10.05 -7.86 -27.40
C GLY A 208 11.13 -8.69 -26.69
N LYS A 209 12.21 -9.02 -27.41
CA LYS A 209 13.32 -9.86 -26.90
C LYS A 209 14.12 -9.24 -25.75
N ARG A 210 13.84 -8.00 -25.38
CA ARG A 210 14.43 -7.33 -24.21
C ARG A 210 13.68 -7.61 -22.91
N LEU A 211 12.49 -8.21 -22.99
CA LEU A 211 11.76 -8.67 -21.82
C LEU A 211 12.22 -10.08 -21.44
N GLU A 212 12.66 -10.23 -20.21
CA GLU A 212 12.99 -11.50 -19.56
C GLU A 212 11.98 -11.69 -18.42
N ILE A 213 11.08 -12.68 -18.49
CA ILE A 213 9.94 -12.77 -17.57
C ILE A 213 9.80 -14.12 -16.84
N VAL A 214 9.58 -14.06 -15.53
CA VAL A 214 9.03 -15.16 -14.72
C VAL A 214 7.59 -14.78 -14.38
N LEU A 215 6.62 -15.53 -14.89
CA LEU A 215 5.21 -15.25 -14.64
C LEU A 215 4.61 -16.36 -13.80
N SER A 216 4.17 -16.05 -12.58
CA SER A 216 3.44 -17.01 -11.74
C SER A 216 1.96 -17.07 -12.11
N ASN A 217 1.30 -18.19 -11.83
CA ASN A 217 -0.15 -18.33 -12.04
C ASN A 217 -0.93 -17.51 -11.01
N ALA A 218 -2.09 -17.01 -11.43
CA ALA A 218 -3.05 -16.33 -10.58
C ALA A 218 -4.36 -17.12 -10.60
N VAL A 219 -4.57 -17.98 -9.60
CA VAL A 219 -5.76 -18.85 -9.57
C VAL A 219 -7.03 -18.01 -9.41
N ARG A 220 -7.96 -18.14 -10.37
CA ARG A 220 -9.29 -17.50 -10.34
C ARG A 220 -10.38 -18.53 -10.65
N ASP A 221 -11.61 -18.21 -10.29
CA ASP A 221 -12.79 -18.98 -10.71
C ASP A 221 -13.22 -18.51 -12.09
N ASP A 222 -13.39 -19.44 -13.02
CA ASP A 222 -14.02 -19.17 -14.30
C ASP A 222 -15.45 -18.69 -14.08
N ALA A 223 -15.84 -17.62 -14.78
CA ALA A 223 -17.11 -16.94 -14.54
C ALA A 223 -18.32 -17.86 -14.82
N THR A 224 -18.20 -18.76 -15.79
CA THR A 224 -19.27 -19.64 -16.27
C THR A 224 -19.23 -21.01 -15.59
N THR A 225 -18.10 -21.70 -15.69
CA THR A 225 -17.91 -23.09 -15.25
C THR A 225 -17.56 -23.22 -13.78
N LYS A 226 -17.18 -22.11 -13.12
CA LYS A 226 -16.66 -22.08 -11.74
C LYS A 226 -15.42 -22.94 -11.50
N LYS A 227 -14.77 -23.41 -12.56
CA LYS A 227 -13.51 -24.16 -12.48
C LYS A 227 -12.36 -23.21 -12.14
N LYS A 228 -11.36 -23.72 -11.43
CA LYS A 228 -10.12 -22.97 -11.18
C LYS A 228 -9.31 -22.87 -12.48
N ILE A 229 -8.95 -21.65 -12.86
CA ILE A 229 -8.15 -21.33 -14.05
C ILE A 229 -6.96 -20.45 -13.67
N ASP A 230 -5.95 -20.38 -14.55
CA ASP A 230 -4.89 -19.37 -14.44
C ASP A 230 -5.37 -18.05 -15.07
N GLY A 231 -5.62 -17.04 -14.23
CA GLY A 231 -5.97 -15.69 -14.65
C GLY A 231 -4.87 -14.99 -15.47
N ASN A 232 -3.66 -15.54 -15.53
CA ASN A 232 -2.57 -15.03 -16.36
C ASN A 232 -2.45 -15.73 -17.73
N GLN A 233 -3.33 -16.68 -18.07
CA GLN A 233 -3.21 -17.47 -19.30
C GLN A 233 -3.16 -16.60 -20.56
N ALA A 234 -4.07 -15.63 -20.70
CA ALA A 234 -4.09 -14.73 -21.86
C ALA A 234 -2.78 -13.91 -21.98
N ALA A 235 -2.24 -13.42 -20.87
CA ALA A 235 -0.96 -12.71 -20.86
C ALA A 235 0.21 -13.63 -21.21
N ARG A 236 0.21 -14.90 -20.75
CA ARG A 236 1.22 -15.89 -21.15
C ARG A 236 1.21 -16.10 -22.66
N ASP A 237 0.04 -16.31 -23.25
CA ASP A 237 -0.12 -16.62 -24.67
C ASP A 237 0.38 -15.46 -25.53
N ARG A 238 0.04 -14.22 -25.15
CA ARG A 238 0.51 -12.99 -25.81
C ARG A 238 2.03 -12.81 -25.74
N LEU A 239 2.62 -13.08 -24.57
CA LEU A 239 4.05 -12.88 -24.34
C LEU A 239 4.92 -14.05 -24.85
N GLN A 240 4.31 -15.21 -25.15
CA GLN A 240 4.99 -16.46 -25.51
C GLN A 240 6.01 -16.30 -26.64
N LYS A 241 5.67 -15.57 -27.69
CA LYS A 241 6.53 -15.41 -28.88
C LYS A 241 7.40 -14.15 -28.85
N LYS A 242 6.98 -13.15 -28.08
CA LYS A 242 7.57 -11.80 -28.10
C LYS A 242 8.75 -11.66 -27.14
N SER A 243 8.71 -12.29 -25.97
CA SER A 243 9.73 -12.16 -24.93
C SER A 243 11.06 -12.89 -25.27
N GLY A 244 12.13 -12.52 -24.57
CA GLY A 244 13.44 -13.18 -24.59
C GLY A 244 13.38 -14.54 -23.89
N GLN A 245 13.71 -14.60 -22.61
CA GLN A 245 13.45 -15.76 -21.75
C GLN A 245 12.11 -15.60 -21.06
N LYS A 246 11.38 -16.71 -21.00
CA LYS A 246 10.09 -16.81 -20.32
C LYS A 246 10.05 -18.06 -19.47
N TRP A 247 9.59 -17.91 -18.24
CA TRP A 247 9.43 -19.00 -17.27
C TRP A 247 8.02 -18.99 -16.70
N ASP A 248 7.24 -20.02 -17.02
CA ASP A 248 5.91 -20.24 -16.43
C ASP A 248 6.05 -20.90 -15.07
N ARG A 249 5.94 -20.09 -14.01
CA ARG A 249 6.08 -20.54 -12.63
C ARG A 249 4.70 -20.93 -12.06
N ILE A 250 4.20 -22.09 -12.50
CA ILE A 250 2.88 -22.59 -12.12
C ILE A 250 2.92 -23.21 -10.72
N MET A 251 2.47 -22.45 -9.72
CA MET A 251 2.42 -22.86 -8.32
C MET A 251 1.27 -23.85 -8.07
N PRO A 252 1.45 -24.81 -7.14
CA PRO A 252 0.36 -25.70 -6.73
C PRO A 252 -0.67 -24.95 -5.89
N SER A 253 -1.84 -25.57 -5.69
CA SER A 253 -2.89 -25.07 -4.79
C SER A 253 -2.33 -24.72 -3.42
N ASN A 254 -2.84 -23.64 -2.82
CA ASN A 254 -2.39 -23.08 -1.54
C ASN A 254 -0.96 -22.51 -1.51
N HIS A 255 -0.29 -22.42 -2.67
CA HIS A 255 0.97 -21.70 -2.83
C HIS A 255 0.82 -20.59 -3.87
N ILE A 256 1.57 -19.50 -3.69
CA ILE A 256 1.55 -18.36 -4.61
C ILE A 256 2.98 -17.88 -4.87
N GLY A 257 3.27 -17.50 -6.12
CA GLY A 257 4.52 -16.87 -6.52
C GLY A 257 4.30 -15.37 -6.59
N HIS A 258 4.21 -14.72 -5.43
CA HIS A 258 3.56 -13.41 -5.30
C HIS A 258 4.43 -12.20 -5.67
N ASN A 259 5.44 -12.38 -6.53
CA ASN A 259 6.36 -11.30 -6.92
C ASN A 259 5.67 -10.25 -7.80
N LYS A 260 6.01 -8.97 -7.60
CA LYS A 260 5.71 -7.85 -8.51
C LYS A 260 6.94 -6.94 -8.56
N PHE A 261 7.97 -7.35 -9.28
CA PHE A 261 9.17 -6.54 -9.45
C PHE A 261 9.73 -6.61 -10.86
N LEU A 262 10.38 -5.53 -11.26
CA LEU A 262 11.12 -5.40 -12.51
C LEU A 262 12.54 -4.90 -12.20
N VAL A 263 13.52 -5.36 -12.97
CA VAL A 263 14.89 -4.85 -12.94
C VAL A 263 15.25 -4.31 -14.30
N HIS A 264 15.70 -3.06 -14.34
CA HIS A 264 16.28 -2.47 -15.53
C HIS A 264 17.77 -2.83 -15.61
N VAL A 265 18.17 -3.44 -16.71
CA VAL A 265 19.55 -3.80 -17.04
C VAL A 265 19.94 -3.03 -18.29
N ASP A 266 21.02 -2.27 -18.24
CA ASP A 266 21.46 -1.49 -19.39
C ASP A 266 22.07 -2.37 -20.50
N GLN A 267 22.44 -1.74 -21.62
CA GLN A 267 23.05 -2.44 -22.76
C GLN A 267 24.41 -3.11 -22.46
N SER A 268 25.10 -2.70 -21.38
CA SER A 268 26.35 -3.33 -20.91
C SER A 268 26.09 -4.56 -20.03
N GLY A 269 24.82 -4.89 -19.76
CA GLY A 269 24.45 -5.99 -18.88
C GLY A 269 24.47 -5.63 -17.39
N LYS A 270 24.60 -4.34 -17.03
CA LYS A 270 24.62 -3.90 -15.64
C LYS A 270 23.21 -3.55 -15.15
N ALA A 271 22.82 -4.15 -14.03
CA ALA A 271 21.58 -3.80 -13.33
C ALA A 271 21.68 -2.37 -12.77
N ARG A 272 20.69 -1.52 -13.08
CA ARG A 272 20.71 -0.09 -12.73
C ARG A 272 19.64 0.30 -11.73
N ALA A 273 18.44 -0.25 -11.87
CA ALA A 273 17.29 0.12 -11.07
C ALA A 273 16.39 -1.07 -10.82
N VAL A 274 15.65 -1.03 -9.72
CA VAL A 274 14.57 -1.98 -9.42
C VAL A 274 13.27 -1.23 -9.20
N LEU A 275 12.21 -1.71 -9.81
CA LEU A 275 10.83 -1.39 -9.47
C LEU A 275 10.25 -2.57 -8.70
N LEU A 276 9.65 -2.32 -7.54
CA LEU A 276 9.05 -3.34 -6.69
C LEU A 276 7.80 -2.77 -5.98
N GLY A 277 6.95 -3.61 -5.41
CA GLY A 277 5.84 -3.11 -4.61
C GLY A 277 4.75 -4.15 -4.38
N SER A 278 3.58 -3.66 -3.97
CA SER A 278 2.40 -4.49 -3.74
C SER A 278 1.47 -4.58 -4.95
N THR A 279 1.64 -3.70 -5.94
CA THR A 279 0.73 -3.52 -7.07
C THR A 279 0.69 -4.73 -8.00
N ASN A 280 -0.43 -5.46 -8.00
CA ASN A 280 -0.78 -6.39 -9.08
C ASN A 280 -1.07 -5.60 -10.36
N TRP A 281 -0.66 -6.13 -11.51
CA TRP A 281 -0.80 -5.49 -12.82
C TRP A 281 -2.16 -5.83 -13.43
N THR A 282 -3.21 -5.40 -12.74
CA THR A 282 -4.62 -5.62 -13.10
C THR A 282 -5.40 -4.32 -12.87
N PRO A 283 -6.54 -4.09 -13.54
CA PRO A 283 -7.37 -2.92 -13.29
C PRO A 283 -7.73 -2.75 -11.81
N ASN A 284 -8.07 -3.85 -11.13
CA ASN A 284 -8.36 -3.86 -9.69
C ASN A 284 -7.14 -3.49 -8.84
N GLY A 285 -5.97 -4.05 -9.15
CA GLY A 285 -4.72 -3.75 -8.46
C GLY A 285 -4.28 -2.30 -8.62
N LEU A 286 -4.47 -1.73 -9.81
CA LEU A 286 -4.13 -0.35 -10.12
C LEU A 286 -5.09 0.66 -9.47
N CYS A 287 -6.39 0.37 -9.42
CA CYS A 287 -7.40 1.39 -9.10
C CYS A 287 -8.18 1.16 -7.80
N ALA A 288 -8.42 -0.09 -7.39
CA ALA A 288 -9.39 -0.39 -6.34
C ALA A 288 -8.78 -1.06 -5.09
N GLN A 289 -7.57 -1.60 -5.20
CA GLN A 289 -6.80 -2.07 -4.04
C GLN A 289 -5.90 -0.95 -3.50
N THR A 290 -5.62 -0.92 -2.21
CA THR A 290 -4.62 0.00 -1.66
C THR A 290 -3.22 -0.53 -1.94
N ASN A 291 -2.54 0.04 -2.93
CA ASN A 291 -1.25 -0.46 -3.40
C ASN A 291 -0.15 0.61 -3.38
N ASN A 292 1.07 0.14 -3.59
CA ASN A 292 2.26 0.97 -3.79
C ASN A 292 3.22 0.32 -4.78
N THR A 293 3.98 1.16 -5.45
CA THR A 293 5.13 0.82 -6.28
C THR A 293 6.28 1.73 -5.87
N ILE A 294 7.48 1.17 -5.74
CA ILE A 294 8.69 1.86 -5.35
C ILE A 294 9.73 1.62 -6.45
N VAL A 295 10.39 2.68 -6.89
CA VAL A 295 11.54 2.63 -7.79
C VAL A 295 12.78 3.04 -7.01
N ILE A 296 13.84 2.22 -7.09
CA ILE A 296 15.12 2.50 -6.42
C ILE A 296 16.25 2.43 -7.46
N GLU A 297 16.93 3.56 -7.64
CA GLU A 297 18.12 3.75 -8.47
C GLU A 297 19.39 3.36 -7.70
N ASP A 298 19.54 2.06 -7.41
CA ASP A 298 20.72 1.52 -6.74
C ASP A 298 21.24 0.29 -7.46
N VAL A 299 22.47 0.36 -7.96
CA VAL A 299 23.09 -0.70 -8.78
C VAL A 299 23.31 -1.99 -7.99
N LYS A 300 23.56 -1.92 -6.67
CA LYS A 300 23.82 -3.10 -5.84
C LYS A 300 22.51 -3.80 -5.49
N LEU A 301 21.47 -3.03 -5.15
CA LEU A 301 20.14 -3.55 -4.91
C LEU A 301 19.53 -4.13 -6.18
N ALA A 302 19.64 -3.43 -7.31
CA ALA A 302 19.19 -3.91 -8.62
C ALA A 302 19.90 -5.21 -9.01
N ALA A 303 21.21 -5.33 -8.77
CA ALA A 303 21.95 -6.57 -8.98
C ALA A 303 21.42 -7.72 -8.12
N ARG A 304 21.10 -7.46 -6.84
CA ARG A 304 20.50 -8.49 -5.96
C ARG A 304 19.12 -8.95 -6.46
N TYR A 305 18.28 -8.04 -6.93
CA TYR A 305 16.98 -8.42 -7.53
C TYR A 305 17.16 -9.17 -8.85
N LEU A 306 18.16 -8.82 -9.66
CA LEU A 306 18.51 -9.59 -10.87
C LEU A 306 18.95 -11.01 -10.51
N ASP A 307 19.75 -11.17 -9.46
CA ASP A 307 20.17 -12.48 -8.97
C ASP A 307 18.99 -13.28 -8.42
N TYR A 308 18.07 -12.64 -7.69
CA TYR A 308 16.82 -13.29 -7.26
C TYR A 308 15.99 -13.75 -8.47
N TRP A 309 15.86 -12.92 -9.51
CA TRP A 309 15.18 -13.31 -10.75
C TRP A 309 15.82 -14.56 -11.37
N LYS A 310 17.16 -14.63 -11.43
CA LYS A 310 17.88 -15.81 -11.91
C LYS A 310 17.61 -17.04 -11.04
N GLN A 311 17.49 -16.87 -9.72
CA GLN A 311 17.12 -17.98 -8.82
C GLN A 311 15.69 -18.47 -9.08
N LEU A 312 14.73 -17.57 -9.33
CA LEU A 312 13.35 -17.93 -9.69
C LEU A 312 13.29 -18.67 -11.02
N ALA A 313 14.03 -18.21 -12.03
CA ALA A 313 14.16 -18.88 -13.33
C ALA A 313 14.78 -20.27 -13.18
N ALA A 314 15.90 -20.37 -12.45
CA ALA A 314 16.59 -21.64 -12.22
C ALA A 314 15.73 -22.63 -11.41
N ASP A 315 14.97 -22.16 -10.43
CA ASP A 315 14.03 -22.97 -9.66
C ASP A 315 12.88 -23.50 -10.53
N THR A 316 12.31 -22.63 -11.38
CA THR A 316 11.27 -23.00 -12.35
C THR A 316 11.78 -24.05 -13.33
N ARG A 317 13.00 -23.88 -13.85
CA ARG A 317 13.65 -24.85 -14.73
C ARG A 317 13.88 -26.19 -14.05
N ARG A 318 14.41 -26.19 -12.81
CA ARG A 318 14.65 -27.43 -12.04
C ARG A 318 13.37 -28.20 -11.74
N ALA A 319 12.25 -27.49 -11.55
CA ALA A 319 10.97 -28.12 -11.29
C ALA A 319 10.43 -28.90 -12.50
N LYS A 320 10.92 -28.66 -13.73
CA LYS A 320 10.54 -29.41 -14.95
C LYS A 320 9.02 -29.51 -15.13
N GLY A 321 8.30 -28.43 -14.85
CA GLY A 321 6.84 -28.37 -14.95
C GLY A 321 6.07 -29.04 -13.81
N ILE A 322 6.74 -29.59 -12.80
CA ILE A 322 6.11 -30.22 -11.62
C ILE A 322 5.87 -29.14 -10.55
N PRO A 323 4.62 -28.69 -10.29
CA PRO A 323 4.35 -27.57 -9.39
C PRO A 323 4.87 -27.80 -7.96
N LYS A 324 4.77 -29.02 -7.44
CA LYS A 324 5.24 -29.39 -6.10
C LYS A 324 6.77 -29.37 -5.94
N ALA A 325 7.52 -29.33 -7.05
CA ALA A 325 8.97 -29.22 -7.03
C ALA A 325 9.48 -27.77 -7.02
N LEU A 326 8.58 -26.78 -7.18
CA LEU A 326 8.91 -25.36 -7.04
C LEU A 326 9.19 -24.99 -5.59
N GLN A 327 9.92 -23.90 -5.40
CA GLN A 327 10.40 -23.46 -4.08
C GLN A 327 11.27 -24.53 -3.44
N GLY A 328 12.23 -25.07 -4.20
CA GLY A 328 13.13 -26.11 -3.72
C GLY A 328 14.16 -25.59 -2.71
N VAL A 329 14.94 -26.52 -2.13
CA VAL A 329 15.95 -26.23 -1.10
C VAL A 329 16.94 -25.15 -1.54
N LYS A 330 17.38 -25.16 -2.81
CA LYS A 330 18.33 -24.16 -3.33
C LYS A 330 17.77 -22.73 -3.27
N LEU A 331 16.51 -22.53 -3.70
CA LEU A 331 15.87 -21.22 -3.63
C LEU A 331 15.67 -20.79 -2.18
N ARG A 332 15.17 -21.70 -1.33
CA ARG A 332 14.93 -21.44 0.10
C ARG A 332 16.18 -21.04 0.86
N THR A 333 17.30 -21.69 0.54
CA THR A 333 18.60 -21.39 1.16
C THR A 333 19.10 -20.02 0.73
N TRP A 334 18.94 -19.67 -0.55
CA TRP A 334 19.31 -18.35 -1.07
C TRP A 334 18.45 -17.23 -0.47
N ASP A 335 17.13 -17.43 -0.41
CA ASP A 335 16.17 -16.51 0.23
C ASP A 335 16.37 -16.41 1.75
N GLY A 336 17.04 -17.41 2.36
CA GLY A 336 17.32 -17.52 3.78
C GLY A 336 18.10 -16.36 4.40
N SER A 337 18.83 -15.60 3.58
CA SER A 337 19.76 -14.55 4.02
C SER A 337 19.37 -13.17 3.49
N SER A 338 19.43 -12.17 4.38
CA SER A 338 19.28 -10.78 3.98
C SER A 338 20.53 -10.21 3.32
N LYS A 339 20.38 -9.04 2.70
CA LYS A 339 21.49 -8.16 2.33
C LYS A 339 21.16 -6.73 2.69
N SER A 340 22.17 -6.04 3.18
CA SER A 340 22.11 -4.64 3.58
C SER A 340 22.80 -3.76 2.54
N PHE A 341 22.26 -2.57 2.35
CA PHE A 341 22.69 -1.57 1.41
C PHE A 341 22.67 -0.20 2.08
N THR A 342 23.45 0.73 1.55
CA THR A 342 23.41 2.14 1.91
C THR A 342 23.00 2.88 0.64
N LEU A 343 21.86 3.53 0.68
CA LEU A 343 21.34 4.31 -0.44
C LEU A 343 22.16 5.59 -0.64
N ALA A 344 21.95 6.28 -1.77
CA ALA A 344 22.69 7.50 -2.11
C ALA A 344 22.60 8.59 -1.03
N ALA A 345 21.47 8.66 -0.31
CA ALA A 345 21.27 9.61 0.79
C ALA A 345 21.89 9.18 2.13
N GLY A 346 22.55 8.01 2.19
CA GLY A 346 23.11 7.44 3.41
C GLY A 346 22.15 6.52 4.17
N ASP A 347 20.88 6.43 3.76
CA ASP A 347 19.89 5.58 4.40
C ASP A 347 20.24 4.09 4.31
N ALA A 348 20.04 3.37 5.41
CA ALA A 348 20.22 1.92 5.46
C ALA A 348 18.99 1.20 4.90
N LEU A 349 19.22 0.26 3.98
CA LEU A 349 18.19 -0.62 3.42
C LEU A 349 18.57 -2.09 3.65
N GLU A 350 17.63 -2.89 4.15
CA GLU A 350 17.78 -4.35 4.23
C GLU A 350 16.73 -5.02 3.34
N SER A 351 17.17 -6.00 2.54
CA SER A 351 16.29 -6.74 1.62
C SER A 351 16.19 -8.22 2.00
N TRP A 352 14.95 -8.71 1.97
CA TRP A 352 14.57 -10.09 2.26
C TRP A 352 13.74 -10.65 1.11
N PHE A 353 13.84 -11.96 0.90
CA PHE A 353 13.02 -12.69 -0.06
C PHE A 353 12.35 -13.89 0.62
N SER A 354 11.32 -14.42 -0.01
CA SER A 354 10.56 -15.56 0.49
C SER A 354 10.33 -16.57 -0.65
N PRO A 355 10.30 -17.88 -0.34
CA PRO A 355 10.26 -18.46 1.00
C PRO A 355 11.66 -18.73 1.59
N ASN A 356 11.88 -18.33 2.83
CA ASN A 356 13.14 -18.46 3.58
C ASN A 356 13.04 -19.46 4.75
N THR A 357 12.20 -20.48 4.59
CA THR A 357 12.05 -21.61 5.52
C THR A 357 12.60 -22.89 4.89
N ALA A 358 13.12 -23.80 5.72
CA ALA A 358 13.71 -25.06 5.26
C ALA A 358 12.75 -25.94 4.43
N ALA A 359 11.45 -25.85 4.71
CA ALA A 359 10.40 -26.53 3.96
C ALA A 359 9.14 -25.66 3.84
N ALA A 360 8.19 -26.09 3.00
CA ALA A 360 6.87 -25.48 2.93
C ALA A 360 6.19 -25.50 4.30
N ARG A 361 5.52 -24.39 4.63
CA ARG A 361 4.95 -24.24 5.97
C ARG A 361 3.70 -25.09 6.16
N ARG A 362 3.57 -25.72 7.32
CA ARG A 362 2.43 -26.59 7.66
C ARG A 362 1.38 -25.81 8.45
N SER A 363 0.11 -25.94 8.04
CA SER A 363 -1.00 -25.37 8.80
C SER A 363 -1.07 -25.97 10.21
N GLY A 364 -1.19 -25.13 11.24
CA GLY A 364 -1.37 -25.56 12.63
C GLY A 364 -0.12 -26.12 13.33
N ALA A 365 1.08 -26.03 12.74
CA ALA A 365 2.31 -26.50 13.37
C ALA A 365 2.70 -25.63 14.58
N LYS A 366 2.61 -26.19 15.79
CA LYS A 366 2.83 -25.46 17.07
C LYS A 366 4.28 -25.00 17.30
N ASN A 367 5.26 -25.70 16.71
CA ASN A 367 6.69 -25.48 16.94
C ASN A 367 7.47 -25.25 15.64
N GLU A 368 6.80 -24.80 14.58
CA GLU A 368 7.49 -24.50 13.34
C GLU A 368 8.43 -23.31 13.50
N LYS A 369 9.68 -23.47 13.05
CA LYS A 369 10.68 -22.40 13.09
C LYS A 369 10.16 -21.19 12.31
N ARG A 370 10.22 -20.03 12.95
CA ARG A 370 9.84 -18.76 12.35
C ARG A 370 10.71 -18.47 11.11
N PRO A 371 10.12 -17.97 10.02
CA PRO A 371 10.86 -17.39 8.89
C PRO A 371 11.91 -16.37 9.36
N SER A 372 13.10 -16.34 8.75
CA SER A 372 14.22 -15.48 9.19
C SER A 372 13.92 -13.98 9.04
N ASP A 373 13.21 -13.58 7.98
CA ASP A 373 12.68 -12.22 7.81
C ASP A 373 11.72 -11.82 8.94
N MET A 374 10.81 -12.71 9.30
CA MET A 374 9.85 -12.48 10.37
C MET A 374 10.50 -12.44 11.76
N GLU A 375 11.60 -13.18 11.97
CA GLU A 375 12.47 -13.03 13.14
C GLU A 375 13.10 -11.63 13.20
N ALA A 376 13.56 -11.11 12.06
CA ALA A 376 14.10 -9.76 11.98
C ALA A 376 13.03 -8.68 12.23
N VAL A 377 11.78 -8.92 11.80
CA VAL A 377 10.63 -8.03 12.06
C VAL A 377 10.28 -7.98 13.55
N VAL A 378 10.16 -9.12 14.23
CA VAL A 378 9.80 -9.12 15.65
C VAL A 378 10.88 -8.46 16.52
N LYS A 379 12.16 -8.67 16.19
CA LYS A 379 13.26 -7.99 16.89
C LYS A 379 13.17 -6.46 16.77
N ARG A 380 12.73 -5.95 15.60
CA ARG A 380 12.50 -4.51 15.40
C ARG A 380 11.29 -4.02 16.18
N ILE A 381 10.20 -4.80 16.21
CA ILE A 381 9.01 -4.49 17.02
C ILE A 381 9.36 -4.43 18.51
N ASP A 382 10.14 -5.40 19.02
CA ASP A 382 10.57 -5.42 20.41
C ASP A 382 11.46 -4.24 20.77
N LYS A 383 12.28 -3.75 19.82
CA LYS A 383 13.14 -2.57 19.99
C LYS A 383 12.42 -1.24 19.76
N ALA A 384 11.20 -1.22 19.24
CA ALA A 384 10.48 0.03 18.99
C ALA A 384 10.37 0.88 20.26
N GLU A 385 10.64 2.19 20.14
CA GLU A 385 10.65 3.14 21.27
C GLU A 385 9.45 4.08 21.24
N HIS A 386 9.04 4.50 20.04
CA HIS A 386 7.99 5.51 19.86
C HIS A 386 6.71 4.94 19.27
N ALA A 387 6.80 4.22 18.15
CA ALA A 387 5.63 3.79 17.42
C ALA A 387 5.81 2.46 16.69
N ILE A 388 4.68 1.77 16.50
CA ILE A 388 4.56 0.61 15.61
C ILE A 388 3.36 0.87 14.68
N LEU A 389 3.64 1.05 13.40
CA LEU A 389 2.65 1.34 12.36
C LEU A 389 2.67 0.21 11.32
N PHE A 390 1.51 -0.35 10.99
CA PHE A 390 1.44 -1.39 9.97
C PHE A 390 0.12 -1.44 9.21
N LEU A 391 0.21 -1.83 7.94
CA LEU A 391 -0.91 -2.16 7.08
C LEU A 391 -0.60 -3.51 6.43
N ALA A 392 -1.37 -4.55 6.75
CA ALA A 392 -1.09 -5.90 6.28
C ALA A 392 -2.36 -6.61 5.83
N PHE A 393 -2.33 -7.35 4.72
CA PHE A 393 -3.46 -8.17 4.33
C PHE A 393 -3.69 -9.31 5.35
N TYR A 394 -2.67 -10.17 5.49
CA TYR A 394 -2.56 -11.17 6.54
C TYR A 394 -1.18 -11.04 7.19
N PRO A 395 -1.06 -10.65 8.48
CA PRO A 395 0.23 -10.33 9.10
C PRO A 395 1.09 -11.55 9.48
N GLY A 396 0.80 -12.71 8.90
CA GLY A 396 1.49 -13.98 9.15
C GLY A 396 0.98 -14.74 10.37
N SER A 397 1.49 -15.97 10.52
CA SER A 397 1.38 -16.78 11.74
C SER A 397 2.77 -17.34 12.04
N PRO A 398 3.52 -16.80 13.01
CA PRO A 398 3.09 -15.82 14.01
C PRO A 398 2.88 -14.41 13.42
N SER A 399 2.09 -13.59 14.10
CA SER A 399 1.46 -12.39 13.55
C SER A 399 2.09 -11.09 14.06
N ILE A 400 2.39 -10.16 13.15
CA ILE A 400 2.83 -8.78 13.45
C ILE A 400 1.87 -8.09 14.44
N ALA A 401 0.56 -8.34 14.31
CA ALA A 401 -0.43 -7.76 15.20
C ALA A 401 -0.25 -8.27 16.64
N ASN A 402 -0.05 -9.58 16.83
CA ASN A 402 0.18 -10.14 18.16
C ASN A 402 1.49 -9.65 18.79
N TRP A 403 2.57 -9.55 18.01
CA TRP A 403 3.83 -8.99 18.51
C TRP A 403 3.73 -7.53 18.88
N SER A 404 2.98 -6.74 18.11
CA SER A 404 2.72 -5.33 18.43
C SER A 404 1.93 -5.19 19.74
N ALA A 405 0.97 -6.08 20.00
CA ALA A 405 0.25 -6.13 21.27
C ALA A 405 1.17 -6.47 22.44
N LEU A 406 2.07 -7.44 22.28
CA LEU A 406 3.07 -7.81 23.28
C LEU A 406 4.04 -6.65 23.57
N ALA A 407 4.55 -5.99 22.53
CA ALA A 407 5.42 -4.83 22.68
C ALA A 407 4.71 -3.70 23.43
N LEU A 408 3.46 -3.39 23.08
CA LEU A 408 2.66 -2.38 23.77
C LEU A 408 2.32 -2.77 25.21
N ALA A 409 2.09 -4.07 25.48
CA ALA A 409 1.87 -4.54 26.83
C ALA A 409 3.09 -4.28 27.73
N LYS A 410 4.31 -4.42 27.19
CA LYS A 410 5.58 -4.13 27.89
C LYS A 410 5.90 -2.63 27.95
N LYS A 411 5.61 -1.88 26.88
CA LYS A 411 5.97 -0.47 26.71
C LYS A 411 4.72 0.39 26.52
N LYS A 412 4.09 0.79 27.63
CA LYS A 412 2.78 1.49 27.63
C LYS A 412 2.75 2.82 26.88
N LYS A 413 3.92 3.45 26.67
CA LYS A 413 4.06 4.71 25.92
C LYS A 413 4.13 4.51 24.39
N LEU A 414 4.19 3.27 23.90
CA LEU A 414 4.21 3.02 22.46
C LEU A 414 2.91 3.45 21.80
N PHE A 415 3.03 4.22 20.73
CA PHE A 415 1.93 4.47 19.82
C PHE A 415 1.78 3.31 18.83
N VAL A 416 0.69 2.53 18.95
CA VAL A 416 0.40 1.44 18.01
C VAL A 416 -0.79 1.78 17.14
N ARG A 417 -0.61 1.71 15.83
CA ARG A 417 -1.69 1.84 14.85
C ARG A 417 -1.54 0.80 13.75
N GLY A 418 -2.56 -0.04 13.59
CA GLY A 418 -2.58 -1.10 12.59
C GLY A 418 -3.91 -1.20 11.84
N CYS A 419 -3.84 -1.69 10.61
CA CYS A 419 -5.01 -2.15 9.86
C CYS A 419 -4.69 -3.50 9.20
N VAL A 420 -5.61 -4.45 9.34
CA VAL A 420 -5.45 -5.80 8.79
C VAL A 420 -6.67 -6.25 8.00
N THR A 421 -6.50 -6.90 6.86
CA THR A 421 -7.67 -7.39 6.10
C THR A 421 -8.35 -8.56 6.80
N HIS A 422 -7.58 -9.47 7.38
CA HIS A 422 -8.15 -10.62 8.08
C HIS A 422 -8.54 -10.27 9.53
N LYS A 423 -9.84 -10.19 9.79
CA LYS A 423 -10.42 -9.80 11.11
C LYS A 423 -9.89 -10.64 12.29
N SER A 424 -9.44 -11.88 12.07
CA SER A 424 -8.83 -12.69 13.13
C SER A 424 -7.50 -12.12 13.65
N ALA A 425 -6.76 -11.37 12.84
CA ALA A 425 -5.49 -10.76 13.28
C ALA A 425 -5.72 -9.54 14.17
N SER A 426 -6.74 -8.71 13.88
CA SER A 426 -7.16 -7.62 14.77
C SER A 426 -7.73 -8.16 16.08
N GLU A 427 -8.44 -9.29 16.01
CA GLU A 427 -8.93 -10.01 17.17
C GLU A 427 -7.77 -10.58 18.01
N GLY A 428 -6.77 -11.16 17.34
CA GLY A 428 -5.53 -11.62 17.96
C GLY A 428 -4.82 -10.50 18.73
N PHE A 429 -4.72 -9.29 18.15
CA PHE A 429 -4.17 -8.12 18.86
C PHE A 429 -4.94 -7.84 20.16
N TYR A 430 -6.27 -7.78 20.10
CA TYR A 430 -7.11 -7.50 21.26
C TYR A 430 -6.86 -8.49 22.40
N TYR A 431 -6.97 -9.79 22.10
CA TYR A 431 -6.81 -10.84 23.12
C TYR A 431 -5.40 -10.89 23.69
N GLN A 432 -4.39 -10.74 22.81
CA GLN A 432 -2.99 -10.72 23.23
C GLN A 432 -2.67 -9.54 24.14
N LEU A 433 -3.20 -8.36 23.83
CA LEU A 433 -3.00 -7.16 24.63
C LEU A 433 -3.67 -7.29 26.01
N LYS A 434 -4.86 -7.89 26.05
CA LYS A 434 -5.61 -8.11 27.30
C LYS A 434 -5.07 -9.27 28.13
N GLY A 435 -4.18 -10.09 27.57
CA GLY A 435 -3.66 -11.28 28.25
C GLY A 435 -4.73 -12.36 28.48
N VAL A 436 -5.76 -12.41 27.63
CA VAL A 436 -6.86 -13.37 27.77
C VAL A 436 -6.99 -14.25 26.54
N THR A 437 -7.31 -15.52 26.74
CA THR A 437 -7.46 -16.49 25.66
C THR A 437 -8.72 -16.20 24.83
N PRO A 438 -8.63 -16.17 23.49
CA PRO A 438 -9.82 -16.08 22.65
C PRO A 438 -10.79 -17.22 22.96
N PRO A 439 -12.10 -16.95 23.10
CA PRO A 439 -13.08 -18.00 23.36
C PRO A 439 -13.12 -18.98 22.17
N LYS A 440 -13.35 -20.27 22.46
CA LYS A 440 -13.56 -21.26 21.41
C LYS A 440 -14.74 -20.82 20.52
N LYS A 441 -14.50 -20.80 19.21
CA LYS A 441 -15.55 -20.56 18.21
C LYS A 441 -16.26 -21.89 17.98
N LYS A 442 -17.53 -21.99 18.37
CA LYS A 442 -18.37 -23.15 18.01
C LYS A 442 -18.84 -22.97 16.57
N LYS A 443 -18.86 -24.06 15.80
CA LYS A 443 -19.35 -24.06 14.42
C LYS A 443 -20.81 -23.58 14.41
N GLY A 444 -21.14 -22.61 13.56
CA GLY A 444 -22.49 -22.03 13.45
C GLY A 444 -22.77 -20.81 14.36
N GLU A 445 -21.96 -20.55 15.39
CA GLU A 445 -22.15 -19.37 16.25
C GLU A 445 -21.49 -18.13 15.64
N LYS A 446 -22.30 -17.11 15.32
CA LYS A 446 -21.78 -15.77 14.98
C LYS A 446 -21.38 -15.02 16.25
N LYS A 447 -20.11 -15.10 16.62
CA LYS A 447 -19.55 -14.23 17.66
C LYS A 447 -19.00 -12.94 17.05
N PRO A 448 -19.36 -11.75 17.57
CA PRO A 448 -18.77 -10.50 17.12
C PRO A 448 -17.25 -10.54 17.28
N VAL A 449 -16.54 -10.08 16.25
CA VAL A 449 -15.07 -9.94 16.29
C VAL A 449 -14.75 -8.83 17.28
N LYS A 450 -14.09 -9.16 18.39
CA LYS A 450 -13.55 -8.14 19.31
C LYS A 450 -12.33 -7.49 18.69
N GLN A 451 -12.29 -6.17 18.66
CA GLN A 451 -11.17 -5.41 18.13
C GLN A 451 -10.78 -4.32 19.13
N ASP A 452 -9.51 -3.94 19.12
CA ASP A 452 -9.02 -2.76 19.82
C ASP A 452 -8.94 -1.61 18.81
N PRO A 453 -9.38 -0.38 19.14
CA PRO A 453 -9.33 0.74 18.19
C PRO A 453 -7.93 1.04 17.66
N ARG A 454 -6.86 0.58 18.31
CA ARG A 454 -5.48 0.69 17.81
C ARG A 454 -5.20 -0.19 16.60
N VAL A 455 -5.80 -1.37 16.50
CA VAL A 455 -5.60 -2.30 15.37
C VAL A 455 -6.95 -2.84 14.90
N ILE A 456 -7.39 -2.36 13.74
CA ILE A 456 -8.72 -2.64 13.20
C ILE A 456 -8.68 -3.59 12.02
N GLY A 457 -9.80 -4.28 11.78
CA GLY A 457 -10.03 -5.02 10.56
C GLY A 457 -10.46 -4.08 9.42
N ALA A 458 -9.87 -4.22 8.23
CA ALA A 458 -10.35 -3.56 7.03
C ALA A 458 -11.68 -4.17 6.57
N GLU A 459 -12.49 -3.37 5.90
CA GLU A 459 -13.73 -3.82 5.26
C GLU A 459 -13.60 -3.67 3.75
N ALA A 460 -14.07 -4.68 3.03
CA ALA A 460 -14.11 -4.63 1.58
C ALA A 460 -15.24 -3.70 1.12
N PHE A 461 -15.10 -3.15 -0.09
CA PHE A 461 -16.17 -2.40 -0.71
C PHE A 461 -17.36 -3.32 -0.98
N ASP A 462 -18.52 -2.97 -0.41
CA ASP A 462 -19.76 -3.75 -0.48
C ASP A 462 -20.89 -3.01 -1.23
N GLY A 463 -20.59 -1.84 -1.81
CA GLY A 463 -21.58 -1.00 -2.48
C GLY A 463 -22.51 -0.24 -1.54
N LYS A 464 -22.35 -0.38 -0.22
CA LYS A 464 -23.21 0.30 0.75
C LYS A 464 -22.96 1.80 0.71
N VAL A 465 -24.03 2.56 0.48
CA VAL A 465 -24.03 4.01 0.62
C VAL A 465 -24.22 4.33 2.09
N ILE A 466 -23.18 4.89 2.71
CA ILE A 466 -23.27 5.43 4.06
C ILE A 466 -23.83 6.86 3.95
N PRO A 467 -24.89 7.19 4.71
CA PRO A 467 -25.56 8.50 4.65
C PRO A 467 -24.64 9.70 4.81
#